data_AF-A0A818YPS9-F1
#
_entry.id   AF-A0A818YPS9-F1
#
_cell.length_a   1.000
_cell.length_b   1.000
_cell.length_c   1.000
_cell.angle_alpha   90.00
_cell.angle_beta   90.00
_cell.angle_gamma   90.00
#
_symmetry.space_group_name_H-M   'P 1'
#
loop_
_entity.id
_entity.type
_entity.pdbx_description
1 polymer ?
#
loop_
_entity_poly.entity_id
_entity_poly.type
_entity_poly.pdbx_seq_one_letter_code
_entity_poly.pdbx_strand_id
1 'polypeptide(L)'
;MSSSSNDNNVFGQVAPGWEKVRTKFEQNLTDGSDAGASLCIYHLGECVVNLTGGWKDAETKKEPYTPDTLQLVFSTSKGIAAAAVALCVEKGWLDYEAPVAKYWPEFSVNGKEVCK
;
A
#
# COMPACT_ATOMS: atom_id res chain seq x y z
N MET A 1 -25.41 -20.05 -23.08
CA MET A 1 -24.94 -19.72 -21.73
C MET A 1 -23.43 -19.63 -21.81
N SER A 2 -22.91 -18.41 -21.90
CA SER A 2 -21.47 -18.14 -22.04
C SER A 2 -20.78 -18.45 -20.71
N SER A 3 -19.94 -19.47 -20.70
CA SER A 3 -19.00 -19.78 -19.64
C SER A 3 -17.93 -18.69 -19.60
N SER A 4 -18.04 -17.76 -18.66
CA SER A 4 -17.00 -16.77 -18.33
C SER A 4 -15.82 -17.47 -17.67
N SER A 5 -14.76 -17.69 -18.45
CA SER A 5 -13.46 -18.18 -18.00
C SER A 5 -12.93 -17.32 -16.85
N ASN A 6 -12.54 -17.95 -15.76
CA ASN A 6 -12.08 -17.32 -14.53
C ASN A 6 -10.61 -16.84 -14.67
N ASP A 7 -10.36 -15.96 -15.65
CA ASP A 7 -9.01 -15.58 -16.12
C ASP A 7 -8.27 -14.60 -15.20
N ASN A 8 -8.81 -14.29 -14.03
CA ASN A 8 -8.22 -13.34 -13.10
C ASN A 8 -7.15 -13.95 -12.18
N ASN A 9 -6.89 -15.27 -12.29
CA ASN A 9 -5.79 -15.99 -11.64
C ASN A 9 -5.45 -15.44 -10.25
N VAL A 10 -6.39 -15.53 -9.30
CA VAL A 10 -6.15 -15.12 -7.91
C VAL A 10 -5.41 -16.22 -7.18
N PHE A 11 -4.28 -15.91 -6.58
CA PHE A 11 -3.46 -16.83 -5.80
C PHE A 11 -3.04 -16.20 -4.46
N GLY A 12 -2.58 -17.06 -3.55
CA GLY A 12 -2.20 -16.67 -2.19
C GLY A 12 -3.07 -17.30 -1.11
N GLN A 13 -2.90 -16.85 0.13
CA GLN A 13 -3.43 -17.50 1.33
C GLN A 13 -4.45 -16.63 2.06
N VAL A 14 -5.41 -17.30 2.69
CA VAL A 14 -6.45 -16.70 3.53
C VAL A 14 -6.65 -17.62 4.74
N ALA A 15 -6.52 -17.06 5.93
CA ALA A 15 -6.76 -17.77 7.17
C ALA A 15 -8.27 -18.04 7.38
N PRO A 16 -8.64 -19.09 8.12
CA PRO A 16 -10.04 -19.38 8.45
C PRO A 16 -10.76 -18.17 9.06
N GLY A 17 -11.99 -17.90 8.58
CA GLY A 17 -12.81 -16.77 9.03
C GLY A 17 -12.62 -15.46 8.23
N TRP A 18 -11.64 -15.41 7.32
CA TRP A 18 -11.37 -14.25 6.46
C TRP A 18 -11.80 -14.46 5.00
N GLU A 19 -12.52 -15.55 4.69
CA GLU A 19 -12.87 -15.97 3.33
C GLU A 19 -13.66 -14.90 2.56
N LYS A 20 -14.48 -14.11 3.26
CA LYS A 20 -15.22 -13.00 2.65
C LYS A 20 -14.31 -11.95 1.99
N VAL A 21 -13.07 -11.78 2.48
CA VAL A 21 -12.09 -10.89 1.87
C VAL A 21 -11.68 -11.40 0.50
N ARG A 22 -11.40 -12.70 0.36
CA ARG A 22 -11.11 -13.32 -0.94
C ARG A 22 -12.28 -13.17 -1.89
N THR A 23 -13.49 -13.48 -1.45
CA THR A 23 -14.68 -13.36 -2.29
C THR A 23 -14.82 -11.93 -2.83
N LYS A 24 -14.61 -10.91 -2.01
CA LYS A 24 -14.69 -9.52 -2.46
C LYS A 24 -13.53 -9.13 -3.39
N PHE A 25 -12.32 -9.60 -3.10
CA PHE A 25 -11.14 -9.39 -3.93
C PHE A 25 -11.34 -9.98 -5.34
N GLU A 26 -11.80 -11.23 -5.43
CA GLU A 26 -12.12 -11.90 -6.69
C GLU A 26 -13.25 -11.17 -7.44
N GLN A 27 -14.27 -10.68 -6.73
CA GLN A 27 -15.35 -9.88 -7.34
C GLN A 27 -14.82 -8.60 -7.96
N ASN A 28 -13.98 -7.83 -7.26
CA ASN A 28 -13.44 -6.58 -7.81
C ASN A 28 -12.64 -6.78 -9.10
N LEU A 29 -11.91 -7.90 -9.21
CA LEU A 29 -11.19 -8.24 -10.44
C LEU A 29 -12.16 -8.67 -11.55
N THR A 30 -13.25 -9.35 -11.19
CA THR A 30 -14.22 -9.91 -12.14
C THR A 30 -15.15 -8.84 -12.72
N ASP A 31 -15.59 -7.90 -11.89
CA ASP A 31 -16.44 -6.79 -12.31
C ASP A 31 -15.67 -5.62 -12.95
N GLY A 32 -14.33 -5.71 -12.96
CA GLY A 32 -13.44 -4.72 -13.57
C GLY A 32 -13.20 -3.47 -12.71
N SER A 33 -13.60 -3.49 -11.43
CA SER A 33 -13.23 -2.44 -10.48
C SER A 33 -11.71 -2.35 -10.31
N ASP A 34 -11.03 -3.49 -10.33
CA ASP A 34 -9.58 -3.60 -10.28
C ASP A 34 -9.07 -4.37 -11.52
N ALA A 35 -8.05 -3.82 -12.20
CA ALA A 35 -7.39 -4.51 -13.31
C ALA A 35 -6.51 -5.67 -12.82
N GLY A 36 -5.78 -5.40 -11.75
CA GLY A 36 -4.92 -6.31 -11.01
C GLY A 36 -4.56 -5.66 -9.68
N ALA A 37 -4.38 -6.49 -8.66
CA ALA A 37 -4.21 -6.00 -7.30
C ALA A 37 -3.39 -6.99 -6.46
N SER A 38 -2.85 -6.47 -5.36
CA SER A 38 -2.30 -7.26 -4.26
C SER A 38 -2.88 -6.75 -2.94
N LEU A 39 -3.22 -7.67 -2.03
CA LEU A 39 -3.81 -7.38 -0.73
C LEU A 39 -3.14 -8.23 0.35
N CYS A 40 -2.57 -7.57 1.34
CA CYS A 40 -1.98 -8.20 2.51
C CYS A 40 -2.59 -7.62 3.79
N ILE A 41 -3.08 -8.48 4.69
CA ILE A 41 -3.71 -8.09 5.95
C ILE A 41 -3.02 -8.83 7.08
N TYR A 42 -2.55 -8.05 8.06
CA TYR A 42 -2.06 -8.55 9.33
C TYR A 42 -3.09 -8.31 10.43
N HIS A 43 -3.36 -9.33 11.24
CA HIS A 43 -4.22 -9.25 12.42
C HIS A 43 -3.46 -9.81 13.62
N LEU A 44 -3.25 -8.98 14.65
CA LEU A 44 -2.49 -9.35 15.86
C LEU A 44 -1.08 -9.90 15.56
N GLY A 45 -0.41 -9.34 14.56
CA GLY A 45 0.95 -9.75 14.15
C GLY A 45 1.00 -10.92 13.16
N GLU A 46 -0.12 -11.61 12.92
CA GLU A 46 -0.19 -12.74 11.99
C GLU A 46 -0.71 -12.30 10.63
N CYS A 47 -0.09 -12.80 9.56
CA CYS A 47 -0.57 -12.59 8.20
C CYS A 47 -1.80 -13.48 7.95
N VAL A 48 -2.99 -12.88 7.92
CA VAL A 48 -4.26 -13.60 7.78
C VAL A 48 -4.81 -13.58 6.35
N VAL A 49 -4.37 -12.62 5.53
CA VAL A 49 -4.70 -12.58 4.09
C VAL A 49 -3.45 -12.13 3.35
N ASN A 50 -3.08 -12.85 2.29
CA ASN A 50 -2.07 -12.44 1.33
C ASN A 50 -2.52 -12.92 -0.05
N LEU A 51 -3.08 -12.02 -0.86
CA LEU A 51 -3.71 -12.31 -2.14
C LEU A 51 -3.08 -11.46 -3.23
N THR A 52 -3.00 -12.01 -4.44
CA THR A 52 -2.63 -11.29 -5.65
C THR A 52 -3.40 -11.87 -6.83
N GLY A 53 -3.76 -11.04 -7.81
CA GLY A 53 -4.41 -11.50 -9.02
C GLY A 53 -4.69 -10.38 -10.02
N GLY A 54 -5.23 -10.77 -11.18
CA GLY A 54 -5.52 -9.90 -12.31
C GLY A 54 -4.31 -9.63 -13.19
N TRP A 55 -4.31 -8.47 -13.82
CA TRP A 55 -3.38 -8.08 -14.88
C TRP A 55 -2.77 -6.71 -14.56
N LYS A 56 -1.53 -6.48 -15.01
CA LYS A 56 -0.89 -5.16 -14.86
C LYS A 56 -1.59 -4.06 -15.66
N ASP A 57 -2.27 -4.45 -16.73
CA ASP A 57 -2.94 -3.57 -17.66
C ASP A 57 -4.31 -4.14 -18.02
N ALA A 58 -5.36 -3.35 -17.78
CA ALA A 58 -6.75 -3.78 -17.92
C ALA A 58 -7.16 -4.02 -19.39
N GLU A 59 -6.56 -3.28 -20.32
CA GLU A 59 -6.93 -3.27 -21.73
C GLU A 59 -6.29 -4.44 -22.47
N THR A 60 -4.99 -4.61 -22.28
CA THR A 60 -4.18 -5.58 -23.00
C THR A 60 -4.25 -6.96 -22.37
N LYS A 61 -4.37 -7.05 -21.04
CA LYS A 61 -4.36 -8.31 -20.26
C LYS A 61 -3.23 -9.27 -20.70
N LYS A 62 -2.05 -8.70 -21.00
CA LYS A 62 -0.88 -9.46 -21.48
C LYS A 62 0.02 -9.94 -20.36
N GLU A 63 0.18 -9.12 -19.33
CA GLU A 63 1.09 -9.40 -18.22
C GLU A 63 0.29 -9.62 -16.92
N PRO A 64 0.45 -10.79 -16.26
CA PRO A 64 -0.22 -11.05 -15.01
C PRO A 64 0.30 -10.11 -13.92
N TYR A 65 -0.59 -9.74 -13.01
CA TYR A 65 -0.21 -9.07 -11.77
C TYR A 65 0.36 -10.12 -10.81
N THR A 66 1.63 -9.98 -10.45
CA THR A 66 2.38 -10.92 -9.60
C THR A 66 2.70 -10.29 -8.24
N PRO A 67 3.11 -11.07 -7.21
CA PRO A 67 3.50 -10.49 -5.91
C PRO A 67 4.66 -9.49 -6.02
N ASP A 68 5.52 -9.65 -7.01
CA ASP A 68 6.66 -8.77 -7.28
C ASP A 68 6.30 -7.57 -8.17
N THR A 69 5.03 -7.44 -8.57
CA THR A 69 4.58 -6.30 -9.38
C THR A 69 4.61 -5.03 -8.53
N LEU A 70 5.48 -4.10 -8.92
CA LEU A 70 5.52 -2.78 -8.31
C LEU A 70 4.43 -1.88 -8.88
N GLN A 71 3.77 -1.13 -7.99
CA GLN A 71 2.75 -0.16 -8.34
C GLN A 71 3.05 1.20 -7.70
N LEU A 72 2.66 2.27 -8.39
CA LEU A 72 2.67 3.61 -7.82
C LEU A 72 1.65 3.68 -6.67
N VAL A 73 2.14 3.81 -5.44
CA VAL A 73 1.30 3.90 -4.23
C VAL A 73 0.94 5.34 -3.84
N PHE A 74 1.38 6.32 -4.63
CA PHE A 74 1.09 7.75 -4.45
C PHE A 74 1.27 8.24 -3.01
N SER A 75 0.23 8.85 -2.41
CA SER A 75 0.29 9.44 -1.09
C SER A 75 0.50 8.44 0.04
N THR A 76 0.30 7.13 -0.19
CA THR A 76 0.63 6.09 0.78
C THR A 76 2.12 6.15 1.19
N SER A 77 3.00 6.61 0.29
CA SER A 77 4.42 6.85 0.60
C SER A 77 4.66 7.82 1.76
N LYS A 78 3.71 8.72 2.07
CA LYS A 78 3.83 9.66 3.20
C LYS A 78 3.90 8.94 4.55
N GLY A 79 3.23 7.79 4.70
CA GLY A 79 3.31 6.99 5.92
C GLY A 79 4.72 6.45 6.15
N ILE A 80 5.38 5.99 5.09
CA ILE A 80 6.78 5.51 5.15
C ILE A 80 7.74 6.67 5.48
N ALA A 81 7.55 7.84 4.87
CA ALA A 81 8.33 9.03 5.19
C ALA A 81 8.16 9.46 6.65
N ALA A 82 6.93 9.44 7.17
CA ALA A 82 6.64 9.73 8.57
C ALA A 82 7.30 8.72 9.52
N ALA A 83 7.28 7.42 9.18
CA ALA A 83 7.98 6.40 9.95
C ALA A 83 9.50 6.62 9.99
N ALA A 84 10.10 7.03 8.88
CA ALA A 84 11.52 7.39 8.85
C ALA A 84 11.84 8.57 9.78
N VAL A 85 10.99 9.60 9.81
CA VAL A 85 11.12 10.71 10.78
C VAL A 85 10.98 10.21 12.21
N ALA A 86 10.01 9.35 12.51
CA ALA A 86 9.84 8.79 13.85
C ALA A 86 11.07 8.00 14.32
N LEU A 87 11.69 7.20 13.44
CA LEU A 87 12.94 6.50 13.74
C LEU A 87 14.10 7.47 14.01
N CYS A 88 14.17 8.59 13.30
CA CYS A 88 15.16 9.63 13.57
C CYS A 88 14.93 10.30 14.94
N VAL A 89 13.67 10.50 15.33
CA VAL A 89 13.33 11.03 16.67
C VAL A 89 13.70 10.02 17.76
N GLU A 90 13.37 8.74 17.58
CA GLU A 90 13.74 7.68 18.52
C GLU A 90 15.26 7.63 18.75
N LYS A 91 16.05 7.85 17.69
CA LYS A 91 17.52 7.92 17.75
C LYS A 91 18.08 9.24 18.30
N GLY A 92 17.22 10.21 18.61
CA GLY A 92 17.59 11.54 19.07
C GLY A 92 18.20 12.44 17.98
N TRP A 93 18.07 12.08 16.70
CA TRP A 93 18.57 12.89 15.57
C TRP A 93 17.60 14.04 15.23
N LEU A 94 16.31 13.80 15.42
CA LEU A 94 15.25 14.80 15.30
C LEU A 94 14.50 14.94 16.62
N ASP A 95 13.78 16.04 16.78
CA ASP A 95 12.95 16.37 17.94
C ASP A 95 11.67 17.02 17.43
N TYR A 96 10.52 16.44 17.78
CA TYR A 96 9.21 16.95 17.36
C TYR A 96 8.90 18.34 17.91
N GLU A 97 9.50 18.72 19.03
CA GLU A 97 9.26 20.01 19.66
C GLU A 97 10.22 21.10 19.18
N ALA A 98 11.28 20.72 18.46
CA ALA A 98 12.22 21.66 17.90
C ALA A 98 11.64 22.33 16.64
N PRO A 99 11.92 23.63 16.41
CA PRO A 99 11.54 24.27 15.16
C PRO A 99 12.28 23.62 13.98
N VAL A 100 11.61 23.51 12.83
CA VAL A 100 12.20 22.96 11.59
C VAL A 100 13.50 23.69 11.24
N ALA A 101 13.57 25.00 11.50
CA ALA A 101 14.75 25.83 11.27
C ALA A 101 16.03 25.36 12.00
N LYS A 102 15.90 24.58 13.09
CA LYS A 102 17.04 23.93 13.76
C LYS A 102 17.76 22.95 12.83
N TYR A 103 17.00 22.26 11.97
CA TYR A 103 17.50 21.23 11.06
C TYR A 103 17.66 21.74 9.62
N TRP A 104 16.84 22.72 9.24
CA TRP A 104 16.83 23.33 7.92
C TRP A 104 16.78 24.86 8.03
N PRO A 105 17.93 25.55 8.21
CA PRO A 105 17.97 26.98 8.47
C PRO A 105 17.26 27.84 7.42
N GLU A 106 17.35 27.49 6.14
CA GLU A 106 16.71 28.22 5.04
C GLU A 106 15.18 28.19 5.12
N PHE A 107 14.60 27.26 5.88
CA PHE A 107 13.17 27.24 6.16
C PHE A 107 12.71 28.43 7.02
N SER A 108 13.61 29.08 7.77
CA SER A 108 13.25 30.10 8.77
C SER A 108 12.67 31.40 8.21
N VAL A 109 12.66 31.59 6.89
CA VAL A 109 12.17 32.82 6.24
C VAL A 109 10.65 33.01 6.39
N ASN A 110 10.16 34.23 6.16
CA ASN A 110 8.72 34.56 6.16
C ASN A 110 8.00 34.22 7.47
N GLY A 111 8.64 34.45 8.63
CA GLY A 111 8.02 34.24 9.94
C GLY A 111 7.98 32.78 10.40
N LYS A 112 8.86 31.92 9.88
CA LYS A 112 8.89 30.47 10.20
C LYS A 112 10.04 30.08 11.14
N GLU A 113 10.64 31.04 11.82
CA GLU A 113 11.79 30.85 12.72
C GLU A 113 11.44 29.91 13.90
N VAL A 114 10.19 29.93 14.34
CA VAL A 114 9.66 29.10 15.44
C VAL A 114 8.66 28.04 14.97
N CYS A 115 8.54 27.84 13.66
CA CYS A 115 7.62 26.85 13.08
C CYS A 115 8.14 25.44 13.38
N LYS A 116 7.31 24.62 14.03
CA LYS A 116 7.56 23.21 14.34
C LYS A 116 7.08 22.32 13.19
#